data_AF-A0A924DPW4-F1
#
_entry.id   AF-A0A924DPW4-F1
#
_cell.length_a   1.000
_cell.length_b   1.000
_cell.length_c   1.000
_cell.angle_alpha   90.00
_cell.angle_beta   90.00
_cell.angle_gamma   90.00
#
_symmetry.space_group_name_H-M   'P 1'
#
loop_
_entity.id
_entity.type
_entity.pdbx_description
1 polymer ?
#
loop_
_entity_poly.entity_id
_entity_poly.type
_entity_poly.pdbx_seq_one_letter_code
_entity_poly.pdbx_strand_id
1 'polypeptide(L)'
;MMKIWERLSVLARYYLISMVSFFICWSIFSLLKIEFVNTLFFMTSYVWHFTLLTPGLKEKMLTKKQRFSFINVVVRTNYYLQLFIKIKKVPFGPSIIRAISPMLFTFILMVVGGSGNILFTLLGSISFEATHYFLSKNSFTKITLTPPSDSEIPPAIPSAESFHE
;
A
#
# COMPACT_ATOMS: atom_id res chain seq x y z
N MET A 1 -15.70 12.45 -22.88
CA MET A 1 -14.82 11.57 -22.06
C MET A 1 -15.43 11.16 -20.71
N MET A 2 -16.16 12.03 -19.98
CA MET A 2 -16.78 11.66 -18.68
C MET A 2 -17.71 10.44 -18.72
N LYS A 3 -18.50 10.25 -19.79
CA LYS A 3 -19.40 9.08 -19.93
C LYS A 3 -18.70 7.71 -19.97
N ILE A 4 -17.43 7.66 -20.40
CA ILE A 4 -16.64 6.41 -20.41
C ILE A 4 -16.11 6.12 -19.01
N TRP A 5 -15.74 7.17 -18.28
CA TRP A 5 -15.25 7.06 -16.92
C TRP A 5 -16.27 6.43 -15.99
N GLU A 6 -17.54 6.82 -16.13
CA GLU A 6 -18.66 6.29 -15.34
C GLU A 6 -18.89 4.79 -15.55
N ARG A 7 -18.52 4.24 -16.70
CA ARG A 7 -18.65 2.81 -17.01
C ARG A 7 -17.51 1.95 -16.47
N LEU A 8 -16.38 2.56 -16.11
CA LEU A 8 -15.24 1.82 -15.55
C LEU A 8 -15.52 1.37 -14.12
N SER A 9 -15.12 0.13 -13.81
CA SER A 9 -15.17 -0.38 -12.45
C SER A 9 -14.28 0.46 -11.52
N VAL A 10 -14.64 0.48 -10.24
CA VAL A 10 -13.91 1.17 -9.16
C VAL A 10 -12.42 0.77 -9.18
N LEU A 11 -12.17 -0.52 -9.36
CA LEU A 11 -10.83 -1.09 -9.45
C LEU A 11 -10.08 -0.60 -10.69
N ALA A 12 -10.73 -0.59 -11.87
CA ALA A 12 -10.10 -0.12 -13.10
C ALA A 12 -9.73 1.36 -13.04
N ARG A 13 -10.59 2.21 -12.45
CA ARG A 13 -10.29 3.64 -12.23
C ARG A 13 -9.06 3.82 -11.34
N TYR A 14 -9.01 3.08 -10.24
CA TYR A 14 -7.86 3.08 -9.33
C TYR A 14 -6.57 2.73 -10.07
N TYR A 15 -6.56 1.62 -10.82
CA TYR A 15 -5.42 1.19 -11.61
C TYR A 15 -4.97 2.23 -12.63
N LEU A 16 -5.91 2.76 -13.42
CA LEU A 16 -5.61 3.69 -14.50
C LEU A 16 -4.95 4.96 -13.93
N ILE A 17 -5.50 5.53 -12.86
CA ILE A 17 -4.99 6.77 -12.27
C ILE A 17 -3.61 6.55 -11.65
N SER A 18 -3.46 5.53 -10.80
CA SER A 18 -2.18 5.24 -10.19
C SER A 18 -1.10 4.92 -11.23
N MET A 19 -1.44 4.20 -12.30
CA MET A 19 -0.48 3.91 -13.38
C MET A 19 -0.14 5.16 -14.18
N VAL A 20 -1.10 6.01 -14.51
CA VAL A 20 -0.83 7.27 -15.23
C VAL A 20 0.08 8.17 -14.39
N SER A 21 -0.22 8.35 -13.10
CA SER A 21 0.63 9.14 -12.21
C SER A 21 2.03 8.56 -12.06
N PHE A 22 2.15 7.22 -11.99
CA PHE A 22 3.44 6.55 -12.00
C PHE A 22 4.24 6.85 -13.27
N PHE A 23 3.63 6.73 -14.45
CA PHE A 23 4.29 7.03 -15.72
C PHE A 23 4.71 8.50 -15.85
N ILE A 24 3.92 9.43 -15.30
CA ILE A 24 4.29 10.85 -15.24
C ILE A 24 5.55 11.02 -14.39
N CYS A 25 5.58 10.49 -13.16
CA CYS A 25 6.77 10.57 -12.30
C CYS A 25 7.99 9.91 -12.92
N TRP A 26 7.83 8.72 -13.50
CA TRP A 26 8.89 8.00 -14.20
C TRP A 26 9.44 8.80 -15.39
N SER A 27 8.57 9.41 -16.19
CA SER A 27 8.98 10.25 -17.33
C SER A 27 9.78 11.46 -16.85
N ILE A 28 9.36 12.12 -15.77
CA ILE A 28 10.12 13.23 -15.16
C ILE A 28 11.51 12.77 -14.72
N PHE A 29 11.62 11.62 -14.05
CA PHE A 29 12.92 11.11 -13.59
C PHE A 29 13.84 10.72 -14.75
N SER A 30 13.27 10.16 -15.81
CA SER A 30 13.99 9.85 -17.04
C SER A 30 14.54 11.12 -17.72
N LEU A 31 13.74 12.19 -17.80
CA LEU A 31 14.17 13.48 -18.35
C LEU A 31 15.27 14.14 -17.50
N LEU A 32 15.17 14.03 -16.17
CA LEU A 32 16.16 14.54 -15.23
C LEU A 32 17.42 13.67 -15.14
N LYS A 33 17.46 12.54 -15.86
CA LYS A 33 18.57 11.57 -15.83
C LYS A 33 18.94 11.14 -14.40
N ILE A 34 17.94 10.97 -13.55
CA ILE A 34 18.13 10.46 -12.20
C ILE A 34 18.77 9.07 -12.28
N GLU A 35 19.71 8.80 -11.37
CA GLU A 35 20.35 7.49 -11.27
C GLU A 35 19.31 6.36 -11.18
N PHE A 36 19.57 5.27 -11.91
CA PHE A 36 18.66 4.14 -12.00
C PHE A 36 18.32 3.55 -10.62
N VAL A 37 19.31 3.43 -9.74
CA VAL A 37 19.15 2.89 -8.37
C VAL A 37 18.18 3.75 -7.55
N ASN A 38 18.29 5.08 -7.61
CA ASN A 38 17.38 6.00 -6.92
C ASN A 38 15.96 5.89 -7.46
N THR A 39 15.83 5.73 -8.78
CA THR A 39 14.54 5.50 -9.44
C THR A 39 13.91 4.18 -8.97
N LEU A 40 14.69 3.11 -8.77
CA LEU A 40 14.19 1.84 -8.24
C LEU A 40 13.64 1.98 -6.81
N PHE A 41 14.29 2.75 -5.94
CA PHE A 41 13.77 3.02 -4.59
C PHE A 41 12.45 3.77 -4.60
N PHE A 42 12.34 4.78 -5.48
CA PHE A 42 11.08 5.48 -5.72
C PHE A 42 9.98 4.53 -6.20
N MET A 43 10.25 3.73 -7.25
CA MET A 43 9.30 2.78 -7.81
C MET A 43 8.84 1.77 -6.77
N THR A 44 9.79 1.22 -6.01
CA THR A 44 9.51 0.23 -4.96
C THR A 44 8.52 0.81 -3.96
N SER A 45 8.79 2.00 -3.43
CA SER A 45 7.90 2.66 -2.48
C SER A 45 6.53 2.98 -3.08
N TYR A 46 6.50 3.50 -4.31
CA TYR A 46 5.26 3.83 -5.00
C TYR A 46 4.37 2.59 -5.20
N VAL A 47 4.94 1.51 -5.74
CA VAL A 47 4.25 0.23 -5.98
C VAL A 47 3.83 -0.41 -4.65
N TRP A 48 4.59 -0.21 -3.58
CA TRP A 48 4.24 -0.68 -2.25
C TRP A 48 2.92 -0.09 -1.76
N HIS A 49 2.80 1.24 -1.78
CA HIS A 49 1.56 1.90 -1.37
C HIS A 49 0.38 1.56 -2.29
N PHE A 50 0.64 1.48 -3.59
CA PHE A 50 -0.33 1.01 -4.58
C PHE A 50 -0.85 -0.40 -4.28
N THR A 51 0.03 -1.33 -3.92
CA THR A 51 -0.36 -2.68 -3.54
C THR A 51 -1.21 -2.65 -2.27
N LEU A 52 -0.80 -1.89 -1.25
CA LEU A 52 -1.49 -1.82 0.04
C LEU A 52 -2.90 -1.19 -0.04
N LEU A 53 -3.14 -0.28 -0.99
CA LEU A 53 -4.44 0.36 -1.19
C LEU A 53 -5.27 -0.27 -2.31
N THR A 54 -4.83 -1.38 -2.91
CA THR A 54 -5.61 -2.09 -3.92
C THR A 54 -6.92 -2.64 -3.31
N PRO A 55 -8.11 -2.25 -3.83
CA PRO A 55 -9.40 -2.71 -3.31
C PRO A 55 -9.54 -4.24 -3.32
N GLY A 56 -9.97 -4.82 -2.21
CA GLY A 56 -10.19 -6.26 -2.05
C GLY A 56 -8.92 -7.12 -1.97
N LEU A 57 -7.71 -6.54 -2.05
CA LEU A 57 -6.47 -7.30 -1.92
C LEU A 57 -6.27 -7.77 -0.47
N LYS A 58 -6.51 -6.89 0.50
CA LYS A 58 -6.36 -7.17 1.93
C LYS A 58 -7.20 -8.37 2.36
N GLU A 59 -8.49 -8.36 2.05
CA GLU A 59 -9.42 -9.45 2.40
C GLU A 59 -8.98 -10.78 1.79
N LYS A 60 -8.58 -10.78 0.52
CA LYS A 60 -8.09 -11.97 -0.18
C LYS A 60 -6.83 -12.56 0.46
N MET A 61 -5.91 -11.70 0.92
CA MET A 61 -4.63 -12.12 1.51
C MET A 61 -4.75 -12.59 2.96
N LEU A 62 -5.73 -12.09 3.71
CA LEU A 62 -5.98 -12.50 5.09
C LEU A 62 -6.83 -13.77 5.21
N THR A 63 -7.81 -13.96 4.32
CA THR A 63 -8.76 -15.09 4.40
C THR A 63 -8.24 -16.38 3.79
N LYS A 64 -7.47 -16.32 2.70
CA LYS A 64 -6.94 -17.52 2.05
C LYS A 64 -5.60 -17.93 2.64
N LYS A 65 -5.42 -19.22 2.94
CA LYS A 65 -4.10 -19.86 3.12
C LYS A 65 -3.34 -19.84 1.80
N GLN A 66 -2.86 -18.67 1.39
CA GLN A 66 -1.98 -18.53 0.23
C GLN A 66 -0.57 -19.00 0.56
N ARG A 67 0.13 -19.52 -0.45
CA ARG A 67 1.58 -19.80 -0.39
C ARG A 67 2.33 -18.51 -0.04
N PHE A 68 3.50 -18.66 0.61
CA PHE A 68 4.35 -17.54 0.97
C PHE A 68 4.66 -16.70 -0.28
N SER A 69 4.26 -15.43 -0.26
CA SER A 69 4.46 -14.46 -1.33
C SER A 69 4.91 -13.16 -0.71
N PHE A 70 5.82 -12.45 -1.38
CA PHE A 70 6.31 -11.16 -0.92
C PHE A 70 5.15 -10.18 -0.66
N ILE A 71 4.15 -10.15 -1.54
CA ILE A 71 2.95 -9.31 -1.36
C ILE A 71 2.21 -9.66 -0.07
N ASN A 72 2.12 -10.95 0.28
CA ASN A 72 1.48 -11.40 1.51
C ASN A 72 2.25 -10.90 2.75
N VAL A 73 3.58 -10.93 2.71
CA VAL A 73 4.43 -10.36 3.78
C VAL A 73 4.16 -8.86 3.91
N VAL A 74 4.18 -8.13 2.80
CA VAL A 74 3.92 -6.68 2.76
C VAL A 74 2.56 -6.33 3.38
N VAL A 75 1.49 -7.00 2.92
CA VAL A 75 0.12 -6.75 3.39
C VAL A 75 -0.04 -7.09 4.86
N ARG A 76 0.50 -8.22 5.32
CA ARG A 76 0.43 -8.65 6.72
C ARG A 76 1.22 -7.73 7.64
N THR A 77 2.46 -7.39 7.28
CA THR A 77 3.29 -6.48 8.06
C THR A 77 2.59 -5.13 8.24
N ASN A 78 2.04 -4.56 7.16
CA ASN A 78 1.27 -3.32 7.26
C ASN A 78 0.00 -3.49 8.11
N TYR A 79 -0.72 -4.61 7.99
CA TYR A 79 -1.90 -4.88 8.82
C TYR A 79 -1.56 -4.94 10.31
N TYR A 80 -0.50 -5.68 10.69
CA TYR A 80 -0.07 -5.77 12.08
C TYR A 80 0.45 -4.42 12.60
N LEU A 81 1.23 -3.67 11.82
CA LEU A 81 1.66 -2.31 12.18
C LEU A 81 0.46 -1.40 12.47
N GLN A 82 -0.60 -1.45 11.65
CA GLN A 82 -1.81 -0.67 11.90
C GLN A 82 -2.54 -1.10 13.18
N LEU A 83 -2.54 -2.38 13.50
CA LEU A 83 -3.14 -2.92 14.72
C LEU A 83 -2.36 -2.50 15.98
N PHE A 84 -1.03 -2.56 15.94
CA PHE A 84 -0.17 -2.20 17.07
C PHE A 84 -0.22 -0.70 17.39
N ILE A 85 -0.23 0.17 16.39
CA ILE A 85 -0.02 1.60 16.63
C ILE A 85 -1.36 2.33 16.94
N LYS A 86 -2.52 1.66 16.91
CA LYS A 86 -3.86 2.22 17.23
C LYS A 86 -4.12 3.64 16.66
N ILE A 87 -3.58 3.96 15.47
CA ILE A 87 -3.60 5.33 14.91
C ILE A 87 -4.95 5.69 14.27
N LYS A 88 -6.05 5.06 14.68
CA LYS A 88 -7.39 5.44 14.17
C LYS A 88 -7.77 6.89 14.54
N LYS A 89 -7.09 7.50 15.52
CA LYS A 89 -7.37 8.87 16.00
C LYS A 89 -6.61 9.99 15.29
N VAL A 90 -5.56 9.70 14.51
CA VAL A 90 -4.72 10.75 13.91
C VAL A 90 -5.02 10.87 12.41
N PRO A 91 -5.31 12.08 11.89
CA PRO A 91 -5.42 12.29 10.45
C PRO A 91 -4.10 11.92 9.78
N PHE A 92 -4.15 11.20 8.65
CA PHE A 92 -2.99 10.65 7.94
C PHE A 92 -2.19 9.54 8.66
N GLY A 93 -2.60 9.13 9.86
CA GLY A 93 -1.98 8.01 10.59
C GLY A 93 -1.76 6.75 9.73
N PRO A 94 -2.79 6.27 9.01
CA PRO A 94 -2.63 5.12 8.12
C PRO A 94 -1.62 5.34 6.98
N SER A 95 -1.50 6.57 6.44
CA SER A 95 -0.54 6.90 5.39
C SER A 95 0.91 6.85 5.92
N ILE A 96 1.13 7.36 7.13
CA ILE A 96 2.44 7.30 7.79
C ILE A 96 2.84 5.83 8.02
N ILE A 97 1.93 5.00 8.54
CA ILE A 97 2.22 3.58 8.78
C ILE A 97 2.60 2.86 7.49
N ARG A 98 1.89 3.15 6.38
CA ARG A 98 2.22 2.55 5.09
C ARG A 98 3.62 2.91 4.62
N ALA A 99 4.08 4.13 4.89
CA ALA A 99 5.43 4.59 4.51
C ALA A 99 6.54 3.95 5.36
N ILE A 100 6.26 3.55 6.61
CA ILE A 100 7.25 2.88 7.48
C ILE A 100 7.77 1.58 6.83
N SER A 101 6.89 0.80 6.20
CA SER A 101 7.26 -0.49 5.62
C SER A 101 8.29 -0.42 4.49
N PRO A 102 8.11 0.36 3.40
CA PRO A 102 9.12 0.53 2.37
C PRO A 102 10.37 1.29 2.86
N MET A 103 10.22 2.20 3.83
CA MET A 103 11.37 2.87 4.47
C MET A 103 12.24 1.88 5.24
N LEU A 104 11.63 1.00 6.04
CA LEU A 104 12.34 -0.04 6.79
C LEU A 104 13.03 -1.02 5.83
N PHE A 105 12.35 -1.40 4.73
CA PHE A 105 12.94 -2.23 3.70
C PHE A 105 14.19 -1.57 3.08
N THR A 106 14.10 -0.29 2.72
CA THR A 106 15.23 0.46 2.18
C THR A 106 16.35 0.63 3.19
N PHE A 107 16.02 0.84 4.46
CA PHE A 107 17.00 0.91 5.54
C PHE A 107 17.76 -0.41 5.70
N ILE A 108 17.08 -1.56 5.64
CA ILE A 108 17.73 -2.87 5.67
C ILE A 108 18.66 -3.04 4.46
N LEU A 109 18.22 -2.67 3.26
CA LEU A 109 19.07 -2.72 2.06
C LEU A 109 20.28 -1.79 2.17
N MET A 110 20.12 -0.61 2.77
CA MET A 110 21.21 0.32 3.04
C MET A 110 22.26 -0.30 3.97
N VAL A 111 21.82 -0.97 5.05
CA VAL A 111 22.72 -1.63 6.01
C VAL A 111 23.43 -2.84 5.39
N VAL A 112 22.74 -3.63 4.56
CA VAL A 112 23.29 -4.87 3.98
C VAL A 112 24.17 -4.59 2.75
N GLY A 113 23.76 -3.68 1.88
CA GLY A 113 24.36 -3.48 0.55
C GLY A 113 25.03 -2.12 0.35
N GLY A 114 25.03 -1.24 1.35
CA GLY A 114 25.65 0.10 1.30
C GLY A 114 25.02 1.10 0.34
N SER A 115 24.06 0.67 -0.49
CA SER A 115 23.35 1.50 -1.46
C SER A 115 21.87 1.54 -1.09
N GLY A 116 21.45 2.66 -0.52
CA GLY A 116 20.08 2.89 -0.10
C GLY A 116 19.76 4.37 -0.14
N ASN A 117 18.62 4.73 -0.73
CA ASN A 117 18.19 6.11 -0.80
C ASN A 117 16.80 6.29 -0.16
N ILE A 118 16.81 6.60 1.13
CA ILE A 118 15.61 6.83 1.93
C ILE A 118 14.82 8.04 1.38
N LEU A 119 15.50 9.05 0.84
CA LEU A 119 14.86 10.24 0.29
C LEU A 119 13.99 9.90 -0.91
N PHE A 120 14.48 9.08 -1.85
CA PHE A 120 13.69 8.63 -3.00
C PHE A 120 12.55 7.69 -2.60
N THR A 121 12.76 6.88 -1.57
CA THR A 121 11.70 6.04 -0.99
C THR A 121 10.57 6.90 -0.42
N LEU A 122 10.92 7.93 0.35
CA LEU A 122 9.97 8.88 0.92
C LEU A 122 9.24 9.65 -0.18
N LEU A 123 9.95 10.08 -1.23
CA LEU A 123 9.37 10.76 -2.37
C LEU A 123 8.36 9.87 -3.11
N GLY A 124 8.62 8.57 -3.23
CA GLY A 124 7.68 7.58 -3.77
C GLY A 124 6.41 7.49 -2.93
N SER A 125 6.54 7.39 -1.60
CA SER A 125 5.42 7.37 -0.66
C SER A 125 4.57 8.64 -0.77
N ILE A 126 5.21 9.82 -0.74
CA ILE A 126 4.53 11.12 -0.82
C ILE A 126 3.81 11.27 -2.16
N SER A 127 4.47 10.92 -3.27
CA SER A 127 3.90 11.05 -4.61
C SER A 127 2.65 10.20 -4.78
N PHE A 128 2.68 8.97 -4.27
CA PHE A 128 1.52 8.09 -4.30
C PHE A 128 0.39 8.61 -3.40
N GLU A 129 0.68 8.95 -2.14
CA GLU A 129 -0.34 9.42 -1.19
C GLU A 129 -0.97 10.75 -1.65
N ALA A 130 -0.19 11.66 -2.23
CA ALA A 130 -0.71 12.90 -2.82
C ALA A 130 -1.69 12.58 -3.95
N THR A 131 -1.29 11.74 -4.91
CA THR A 131 -2.14 11.30 -6.02
C THR A 131 -3.43 10.67 -5.51
N HIS A 132 -3.31 9.75 -4.56
CA HIS A 132 -4.43 9.04 -3.96
C HIS A 132 -5.36 10.00 -3.19
N TYR A 133 -4.81 10.98 -2.47
CA TYR A 133 -5.59 11.97 -1.74
C TYR A 133 -6.38 12.88 -2.68
N PHE A 134 -5.76 13.39 -3.75
CA PHE A 134 -6.45 14.17 -4.78
C PHE A 134 -7.58 13.38 -5.43
N LEU A 135 -7.36 12.08 -5.67
CA LEU A 135 -8.39 11.19 -6.20
C LEU A 135 -9.53 10.96 -5.20
N SER A 136 -9.20 10.65 -3.95
CA SER A 136 -10.17 10.41 -2.89
C SER A 136 -11.08 11.62 -2.69
N LYS A 137 -10.50 12.83 -2.72
CA LYS A 137 -11.22 14.09 -2.58
C LYS A 137 -12.20 14.35 -3.72
N ASN A 138 -11.84 13.95 -4.95
CA ASN A 138 -12.62 14.25 -6.15
C ASN A 138 -13.60 13.15 -6.57
N SER A 139 -13.53 11.93 -6.04
CA SER A 139 -14.34 10.82 -6.57
C SER A 139 -14.76 9.72 -5.58
N PHE A 140 -14.30 9.73 -4.32
CA PHE A 140 -14.26 8.47 -3.54
C PHE A 140 -14.72 8.53 -2.08
N THR A 141 -15.51 9.53 -1.67
CA THR A 141 -16.02 9.65 -0.29
C THR A 141 -17.04 8.58 0.13
N LYS A 142 -17.30 7.53 -0.66
CA LYS A 142 -18.30 6.50 -0.32
C LYS A 142 -17.81 5.05 -0.21
N ILE A 143 -16.58 4.69 -0.60
CA ILE A 143 -16.22 3.27 -0.79
C ILE A 143 -15.13 2.74 0.15
N THR A 144 -14.35 3.56 0.87
CA THR A 144 -13.10 3.02 1.47
C THR A 144 -12.75 3.51 2.87
N LEU A 145 -13.75 3.83 3.69
CA LEU A 145 -13.52 4.10 5.13
C LEU A 145 -14.60 3.51 6.04
N THR A 146 -15.15 2.34 5.73
CA THR A 146 -15.59 1.48 6.83
C THR A 146 -14.32 0.83 7.38
N PRO A 147 -13.80 1.26 8.56
CA PRO A 147 -12.96 0.35 9.33
C PRO A 147 -13.73 -0.98 9.45
N PRO A 148 -13.02 -2.13 9.54
CA PRO A 148 -13.70 -3.38 9.84
C PRO A 148 -14.60 -3.12 11.05
N SER A 149 -15.91 -3.31 10.85
CA SER A 149 -16.85 -3.35 11.95
C SER A 149 -16.26 -4.34 12.95
N ASP A 150 -16.20 -3.97 14.23
CA ASP A 150 -15.65 -4.83 15.29
C ASP A 150 -16.38 -6.19 15.40
N SER A 151 -17.40 -6.43 14.57
CA SER A 151 -18.09 -7.70 14.32
C SER A 151 -17.35 -8.70 13.42
N GLU A 152 -16.22 -8.35 12.79
CA GLU A 152 -15.43 -9.25 11.92
C GLU A 152 -14.07 -9.62 12.51
N ILE A 153 -13.94 -9.64 13.84
CA ILE A 153 -12.88 -10.43 14.47
C ILE A 153 -13.26 -11.89 14.19
N PRO A 154 -12.51 -12.64 13.35
CA PRO A 154 -12.80 -14.06 13.18
C PRO A 154 -12.75 -14.72 14.56
N PRO A 155 -13.73 -15.57 14.90
CA PRO A 155 -13.74 -16.24 16.19
C PRO A 155 -12.38 -16.88 16.42
N ALA A 156 -11.87 -16.72 17.63
CA ALA A 156 -10.59 -17.29 18.05
C ALA A 156 -10.50 -18.72 17.53
N ILE A 157 -9.40 -19.02 16.82
CA ILE A 157 -9.10 -20.37 16.35
C ILE A 157 -9.25 -21.27 17.59
N PRO A 158 -10.21 -22.22 17.61
CA PRO A 158 -10.33 -23.12 18.76
C PRO A 158 -8.99 -23.80 18.94
N SER A 159 -8.45 -23.69 20.16
CA SER A 159 -7.22 -24.37 20.55
C SER A 159 -7.33 -25.84 20.16
N ALA A 160 -6.30 -26.34 19.48
CA ALA A 160 -6.23 -27.71 18.97
C ALA A 160 -6.01 -28.73 20.10
N GLU A 161 -6.78 -28.64 21.19
CA GLU A 161 -6.63 -29.46 22.40
C GLU A 161 -7.76 -30.49 22.59
N SER A 162 -8.73 -30.61 21.69
CA SER A 162 -9.87 -31.54 21.88
C SER A 162 -9.97 -32.69 20.86
N PHE A 163 -8.87 -33.16 20.28
CA PHE A 163 -8.88 -34.30 19.34
C PHE A 163 -8.15 -35.56 19.83
N HIS A 164 -7.97 -35.70 21.14
CA HIS A 164 -7.53 -36.94 21.76
C HIS A 164 -8.38 -37.27 22.99
N GLU A 165 -9.55 -37.84 22.75
CA GLU A 165 -10.21 -38.82 23.63
C GLU A 165 -10.65 -40.01 22.79
#